data_AF-A0A2V8SPE1-F1
#
_entry.id   AF-A0A2V8SPE1-F1
#
_cell.length_a   1.000
_cell.length_b   1.000
_cell.length_c   1.000
_cell.angle_alpha   90.00
_cell.angle_beta   90.00
_cell.angle_gamma   90.00
#
_symmetry.space_group_name_H-M   'P 1'
#
loop_
_entity.id
_entity.type
_entity.pdbx_description
1 polymer ?
#
loop_
_entity_poly.entity_id
_entity_poly.type
_entity_poly.pdbx_seq_one_letter_code
_entity_poly.pdbx_strand_id
1 'polypeptide(L)'
;MEWWIQRSTAGLLATVFGSSADKAVPGDYTGDGKTDVAVWRPSTGNWIILRSEDLSYYAFPFGQNGDVPAPGDYDGDGKTDAAVFRPATSIWYANRSGGSGPLIAGFGLPTDQALPNVFVR
;
A
#
# COMPACT_ATOMS: atom_id res chain seq x y z
N MET A 1 0.68 -16.63 -0.95
CA MET A 1 1.00 -15.89 -2.19
C MET A 1 2.51 -15.87 -2.35
N GLU A 2 3.01 -16.06 -3.57
CA GLU A 2 4.45 -16.10 -3.85
C GLU A 2 4.90 -14.78 -4.47
N TRP A 3 6.08 -14.31 -4.06
CA TRP A 3 6.72 -13.11 -4.57
C TRP A 3 8.06 -13.46 -5.19
N TRP A 4 8.32 -12.86 -6.35
CA TRP A 4 9.60 -12.94 -7.05
C TRP A 4 10.10 -11.51 -7.27
N ILE A 5 11.17 -11.13 -6.57
CA ILE A 5 11.64 -9.75 -6.47
C ILE A 5 13.08 -9.69 -6.97
N GLN A 6 13.30 -9.00 -8.08
CA GLN A 6 14.64 -8.74 -8.59
C GLN A 6 15.20 -7.48 -7.93
N ARG A 7 15.98 -7.63 -6.85
CA ARG A 7 16.52 -6.50 -6.10
C ARG A 7 17.74 -5.93 -6.82
N SER A 8 17.76 -4.61 -7.02
CA SER A 8 18.80 -3.90 -7.77
C SER A 8 20.22 -4.11 -7.24
N THR A 9 20.39 -4.38 -5.94
CA THR A 9 21.71 -4.52 -5.29
C THR A 9 21.97 -5.89 -4.67
N ALA A 10 20.97 -6.79 -4.65
CA ALA A 10 21.04 -8.02 -3.87
C ALA A 10 20.46 -9.25 -4.58
N GLY A 11 20.24 -9.15 -5.90
CA GLY A 11 19.77 -10.25 -6.73
C GLY A 11 18.32 -10.68 -6.47
N LEU A 12 17.96 -11.85 -6.99
CA LEU A 12 16.63 -12.41 -6.89
C LEU A 12 16.31 -12.84 -5.44
N LEU A 13 15.15 -12.42 -4.95
CA LEU A 13 14.51 -12.92 -3.74
C LEU A 13 13.19 -13.59 -4.11
N ALA A 14 13.01 -14.84 -3.70
CA ALA A 14 11.74 -15.54 -3.76
C ALA A 14 11.23 -15.78 -2.33
N THR A 15 9.99 -15.39 -2.04
CA THR A 15 9.41 -15.57 -0.71
C THR A 15 7.90 -15.82 -0.78
N VAL A 16 7.36 -16.48 0.24
CA VAL A 16 5.93 -16.65 0.43
C VAL A 16 5.46 -15.65 1.47
N PHE A 17 4.57 -14.74 1.07
CA PHE A 17 4.00 -13.75 1.98
C PHE A 17 2.56 -13.42 1.62
N GLY A 18 1.68 -13.40 2.63
CA GLY A 18 0.25 -13.22 2.47
C GLY A 18 -0.49 -14.46 1.95
N SER A 19 -1.81 -14.31 1.82
CA SER A 19 -2.74 -15.31 1.30
C SER A 19 -3.11 -15.04 -0.16
N SER A 20 -3.75 -15.99 -0.84
CA SER A 20 -4.22 -15.81 -2.22
C SER A 20 -5.38 -14.80 -2.35
N ALA A 21 -6.06 -14.47 -1.25
CA ALA A 21 -7.14 -13.50 -1.23
C ALA A 21 -6.65 -12.06 -0.97
N ASP A 22 -5.38 -11.89 -0.62
CA ASP A 22 -4.81 -10.57 -0.34
C ASP A 22 -4.45 -9.85 -1.66
N LYS A 23 -4.52 -8.52 -1.65
CA LYS A 23 -4.11 -7.67 -2.78
C LYS A 23 -2.67 -7.20 -2.59
N ALA A 24 -1.83 -7.31 -3.61
CA ALA A 24 -0.47 -6.77 -3.58
C ALA A 24 -0.49 -5.24 -3.54
N VAL A 25 0.27 -4.66 -2.62
CA VAL A 25 0.38 -3.21 -2.40
C VAL A 25 1.84 -2.82 -2.08
N PRO A 26 2.83 -3.17 -2.91
CA PRO A 26 4.23 -2.88 -2.61
C PRO A 26 4.50 -1.37 -2.55
N GLY A 27 5.42 -0.96 -1.67
CA GLY A 27 5.82 0.44 -1.45
C GLY A 27 6.93 0.54 -0.42
N ASP A 28 7.62 1.68 -0.33
CA ASP A 28 8.60 1.95 0.74
C ASP A 28 7.85 2.48 1.98
N TYR A 29 7.41 1.58 2.87
CA TYR A 29 6.61 1.94 4.04
C TYR A 29 7.47 2.30 5.25
N THR A 30 8.72 1.85 5.28
CA THR A 30 9.66 2.12 6.38
C THR A 30 10.48 3.40 6.14
N GLY A 31 10.57 3.85 4.89
CA GLY A 31 11.35 5.02 4.48
C GLY A 31 12.84 4.72 4.35
N ASP A 32 13.20 3.47 4.04
CA ASP A 32 14.58 3.03 3.93
C ASP A 32 15.14 3.14 2.49
N GLY A 33 14.33 3.71 1.58
CA GLY A 33 14.63 3.90 0.17
C GLY A 33 14.42 2.65 -0.68
N LYS A 34 13.79 1.59 -0.14
CA LYS A 34 13.55 0.33 -0.86
C LYS A 34 12.08 -0.06 -0.76
N THR A 35 11.59 -0.69 -1.81
CA THR A 35 10.23 -1.22 -1.84
C THR A 35 10.11 -2.42 -0.89
N ASP A 36 9.20 -2.31 0.07
CA ASP A 36 8.74 -3.42 0.91
C ASP A 36 7.74 -4.29 0.17
N VAL A 37 7.72 -5.56 0.55
CA VAL A 37 6.63 -6.46 0.16
C VAL A 37 5.45 -6.17 1.05
N ALA A 38 4.30 -5.84 0.47
CA ALA A 38 3.12 -5.56 1.26
C ALA A 38 1.84 -6.08 0.61
N VAL A 39 0.89 -6.45 1.47
CA VAL A 39 -0.43 -6.92 1.07
C VAL A 39 -1.54 -6.22 1.85
N TRP A 40 -2.68 -6.02 1.19
CA TRP A 40 -3.92 -5.56 1.82
C TRP A 40 -4.96 -6.68 1.81
N ARG A 41 -5.51 -7.02 2.98
CA ARG A 41 -6.48 -8.09 3.15
C ARG A 41 -7.91 -7.57 3.07
N PRO A 42 -8.69 -7.89 2.01
CA PRO A 42 -10.02 -7.32 1.81
C PRO A 42 -11.06 -7.72 2.88
N SER A 43 -10.88 -8.87 3.52
CA SER A 43 -11.82 -9.36 4.54
C SER A 43 -11.73 -8.58 5.86
N THR A 44 -10.58 -7.97 6.16
CA THR A 44 -10.34 -7.28 7.44
C THR A 44 -9.88 -5.83 7.27
N GLY A 45 -9.54 -5.39 6.07
CA GLY A 45 -8.92 -4.08 5.83
C GLY A 45 -7.48 -3.98 6.36
N ASN A 46 -6.81 -5.10 6.62
CA ASN A 46 -5.46 -5.07 7.20
C ASN A 46 -4.40 -4.89 6.12
N TRP A 47 -3.49 -3.95 6.35
CA TRP A 47 -2.22 -3.84 5.67
C TRP A 47 -1.19 -4.67 6.41
N ILE A 48 -0.38 -5.44 5.68
CA ILE A 48 0.64 -6.32 6.23
C ILE A 48 1.90 -6.11 5.42
N ILE A 49 2.94 -5.59 6.07
CA ILE A 49 4.16 -5.10 5.43
C ILE A 49 5.31 -5.98 5.91
N LEU A 50 5.98 -6.62 4.96
CA LEU A 50 7.23 -7.34 5.12
C LEU A 50 8.39 -6.41 4.77
N ARG A 51 9.14 -6.04 5.79
CA ARG A 51 10.19 -5.02 5.74
C ARG A 51 11.37 -5.47 4.88
N SER A 52 11.81 -4.60 3.98
CA SER A 52 12.89 -4.90 3.06
C SER A 52 14.26 -4.97 3.77
N GLU A 53 14.40 -4.28 4.91
CA GLU A 53 15.66 -4.20 5.65
C GLU A 53 16.02 -5.49 6.42
N ASP A 54 15.02 -6.24 6.91
CA ASP A 54 15.27 -7.38 7.82
C ASP A 54 14.30 -8.56 7.69
N LEU A 55 13.33 -8.51 6.76
CA LEU A 55 12.32 -9.55 6.53
C LEU A 55 11.41 -9.87 7.73
N SER A 56 11.39 -9.02 8.76
CA SER A 56 10.29 -9.06 9.73
C SER A 56 9.08 -8.30 9.20
N TYR A 57 7.93 -8.42 9.86
CA TYR A 57 6.70 -7.80 9.38
C TYR A 57 5.92 -7.11 10.50
N TYR A 58 5.10 -6.15 10.11
CA TYR A 58 4.08 -5.54 10.95
C TYR A 58 2.77 -5.43 10.18
N ALA A 59 1.68 -5.19 10.92
CA ALA A 59 0.36 -5.06 10.33
C ALA A 59 -0.48 -4.02 11.07
N PHE A 60 -1.37 -3.36 10.34
CA PHE A 60 -2.30 -2.39 10.90
C PHE A 60 -3.61 -2.35 10.09
N PRO A 61 -4.76 -2.10 10.73
CA PRO A 61 -6.03 -1.97 10.03
C PRO A 61 -6.15 -0.58 9.39
N PHE A 62 -6.45 -0.52 8.09
CA PHE A 62 -6.86 0.71 7.42
C PHE A 62 -7.71 0.44 6.18
N GLY A 63 -8.92 0.99 6.17
CA GLY A 63 -9.97 0.68 5.22
C GLY A 63 -10.89 -0.44 5.69
N GLN A 64 -11.85 -0.82 4.85
CA GLN A 64 -12.84 -1.84 5.14
C GLN A 64 -13.16 -2.70 3.91
N ASN A 65 -13.99 -3.72 4.11
CA ASN A 65 -14.46 -4.54 3.00
C ASN A 65 -15.19 -3.69 1.94
N GLY A 66 -14.89 -3.93 0.67
CA GLY A 66 -15.40 -3.14 -0.46
C GLY A 66 -14.53 -1.95 -0.86
N ASP A 67 -13.56 -1.56 -0.03
CA ASP A 67 -12.58 -0.55 -0.41
C ASP A 67 -11.53 -1.12 -1.41
N VAL A 68 -10.90 -0.23 -2.16
CA VAL A 68 -9.83 -0.53 -3.12
C VAL A 68 -8.53 0.09 -2.60
N PRO A 69 -7.47 -0.69 -2.32
CA PRO A 69 -6.22 -0.12 -1.84
C PRO A 69 -5.51 0.63 -2.96
N ALA A 70 -4.90 1.77 -2.62
CA ALA A 70 -4.22 2.67 -3.53
C ALA A 70 -3.04 3.33 -2.81
N PRO A 71 -1.97 2.58 -2.48
CA PRO A 71 -0.83 3.13 -1.76
C PRO A 71 -0.09 4.21 -2.56
N GLY A 72 0.49 5.19 -1.87
CA GLY A 72 1.30 6.25 -2.47
C GLY A 72 1.78 7.24 -1.42
N ASP A 73 2.77 8.07 -1.76
CA ASP A 73 3.21 9.20 -0.92
C ASP A 73 2.28 10.40 -1.17
N TYR A 74 1.34 10.65 -0.26
CA TYR A 74 0.33 11.72 -0.38
C TYR A 74 0.65 12.94 0.48
N ASP A 75 1.70 12.89 1.30
CA ASP A 75 2.13 14.01 2.14
C ASP A 75 3.55 14.51 1.84
N GLY A 76 4.27 13.84 0.96
CA GLY A 76 5.59 14.21 0.47
C GLY A 76 6.72 13.87 1.45
N ASP A 77 6.49 12.97 2.42
CA ASP A 77 7.49 12.60 3.41
C ASP A 77 8.50 11.54 2.90
N GLY A 78 8.31 11.04 1.69
CA GLY A 78 9.16 10.03 1.06
C GLY A 78 8.83 8.59 1.47
N LYS A 79 7.74 8.36 2.20
CA LYS A 79 7.22 7.04 2.55
C LYS A 79 5.90 6.79 1.84
N THR A 80 5.58 5.52 1.70
CA THR A 80 4.29 5.10 1.15
C THR A 80 3.22 5.16 2.23
N ASP A 81 2.19 5.96 1.98
CA ASP A 81 0.99 5.99 2.80
C ASP A 81 0.04 4.84 2.45
N ALA A 82 -0.62 4.31 3.48
CA ALA A 82 -1.75 3.42 3.27
C ALA A 82 -2.97 4.24 2.87
N ALA A 83 -3.48 4.04 1.65
CA ALA A 83 -4.68 4.71 1.19
C ALA A 83 -5.67 3.75 0.53
N VAL A 84 -6.94 4.11 0.61
CA VAL A 84 -8.04 3.34 0.05
C VAL A 84 -9.06 4.26 -0.63
N PHE A 85 -9.59 3.80 -1.76
CA PHE A 85 -10.77 4.37 -2.39
C PHE A 85 -12.01 3.58 -1.98
N ARG A 86 -13.08 4.28 -1.61
CA ARG A 86 -14.38 3.69 -1.29
C ARG A 86 -15.37 3.99 -2.42
N PRO A 87 -15.61 3.04 -3.34
CA PRO A 87 -16.51 3.28 -4.49
C PRO A 87 -17.94 3.64 -4.06
N ALA A 88 -18.43 3.03 -2.97
CA ALA A 88 -19.79 3.26 -2.48
C ALA A 88 -20.10 4.73 -2.15
N THR A 89 -19.07 5.51 -1.80
CA THR A 89 -19.22 6.94 -1.47
C THR A 89 -18.39 7.84 -2.37
N SER A 90 -17.59 7.28 -3.29
CA SER A 90 -16.59 8.02 -4.08
C SER A 90 -15.64 8.85 -3.19
N ILE A 91 -15.20 8.28 -2.05
CA ILE A 91 -14.31 8.97 -1.10
C ILE A 91 -12.96 8.24 -1.06
N TRP A 92 -11.89 9.03 -1.03
CA TRP A 92 -10.54 8.61 -0.76
C TRP A 92 -10.17 8.84 0.71
N TYR A 93 -9.51 7.86 1.29
CA TYR A 93 -8.95 7.91 2.64
C TYR A 93 -7.46 7.59 2.55
N ALA A 94 -6.58 8.41 3.11
CA ALA A 94 -5.15 8.12 3.23
C ALA A 94 -4.69 8.28 4.68
N ASN A 95 -3.99 7.27 5.20
CA ASN A 95 -3.32 7.31 6.48
C ASN A 95 -1.87 7.75 6.27
N ARG A 96 -1.65 9.06 6.44
CA ARG A 96 -0.39 9.72 6.15
C ARG A 96 0.69 9.38 7.18
N SER A 97 1.84 8.87 6.73
CA SER A 97 2.95 8.44 7.59
C SER A 97 3.65 9.58 8.31
N GLY A 98 3.62 10.81 7.76
CA GLY A 98 4.27 11.99 8.32
C GLY A 98 3.60 12.56 9.58
N GLY A 99 2.55 11.90 10.10
CA GLY A 99 1.86 12.33 11.32
C GLY A 99 0.84 13.46 11.11
N SER A 100 0.58 13.84 9.87
CA SER A 100 -0.40 14.86 9.49
C SER A 100 -1.87 14.45 9.75
N GLY A 101 -2.11 13.26 10.29
CA GLY A 101 -3.44 12.65 10.47
C GLY A 101 -4.04 12.15 9.15
N PRO A 102 -5.22 11.54 9.16
CA PRO A 102 -5.83 11.01 7.95
C PRO A 102 -6.21 12.13 6.97
N LEU A 103 -5.95 11.93 5.68
CA LEU A 103 -6.53 12.72 4.60
C LEU A 103 -7.86 12.08 4.18
N ILE A 104 -8.92 12.87 4.11
CA ILE A 104 -10.23 12.45 3.59
C ILE A 104 -10.57 13.41 2.46
N ALA A 105 -10.65 12.89 1.24
CA ALA A 105 -10.90 13.69 0.06
C ALA A 105 -11.99 13.06 -0.80
N GLY A 106 -12.98 13.85 -1.19
CA GLY A 106 -13.84 13.52 -2.32
C GLY A 106 -13.19 14.02 -3.60
N PHE A 107 -12.72 13.13 -4.47
CA PHE A 107 -12.25 13.47 -5.81
C PHE A 107 -12.62 12.33 -6.77
N GLY A 108 -13.21 12.70 -7.90
CA GLY A 108 -13.63 11.79 -8.97
C GLY A 108 -15.10 11.40 -8.97
N LEU A 109 -15.62 11.00 -10.14
CA LEU A 109 -16.96 10.43 -10.34
C LEU A 109 -16.94 8.91 -10.11
N PRO A 110 -18.08 8.23 -9.91
CA PRO A 110 -18.14 6.76 -9.79
C PRO A 110 -17.51 5.98 -10.96
N THR A 111 -17.27 6.66 -12.08
CA THR A 111 -16.63 6.12 -13.30
C THR A 111 -15.11 6.22 -13.28
N ASP A 112 -14.52 6.92 -12.31
CA ASP A 112 -13.07 7.11 -12.27
C ASP A 112 -12.41 5.85 -11.69
N GLN A 113 -11.39 5.36 -12.39
CA GLN A 113 -10.57 4.24 -11.94
C GLN A 113 -9.29 4.78 -11.32
N ALA A 114 -9.01 4.36 -10.08
CA ALA A 114 -7.72 4.55 -9.45
C ALA A 114 -6.64 3.87 -10.31
N LEU A 115 -5.73 4.65 -10.90
CA LEU A 115 -4.52 4.11 -11.50
C LEU A 115 -3.43 4.11 -10.43
N PRO A 116 -2.66 3.01 -10.27
CA PRO A 116 -1.46 3.04 -9.46
C PRO A 116 -0.48 4.05 -10.05
N ASN A 117 0.18 4.82 -9.17
CA ASN A 117 1.04 5.93 -9.54
C ASN A 117 2.08 5.53 -10.59
N VAL A 118 2.01 6.15 -11.78
CA VAL A 118 3.14 6.23 -12.70
C VAL A 118 4.07 7.31 -12.16
N PHE A 119 5.30 6.92 -11.82
CA PHE A 119 6.36 7.87 -11.47
C PHE A 119 6.57 8.87 -12.61
N VAL A 120 6.29 10.15 -12.36
CA VAL A 120 6.91 11.22 -13.14
C VAL A 120 8.17 11.63 -12.38
N ARG A 121 9.29 11.53 -13.08
CA ARG A 121 10.65 11.78 -12.60
C ARG A 121 10.85 13.24 -12.19
#